data_AF-F4MV66-F1
#
_entry.id   AF-F4MV66-F1
#
_cell.length_a   1.000
_cell.length_b   1.000
_cell.length_c   1.000
_cell.angle_alpha   90.00
_cell.angle_beta   90.00
_cell.angle_gamma   90.00
#
_symmetry.space_group_name_H-M   'P 1'
#
loop_
_entity.id
_entity.type
_entity.pdbx_description
1 polymer ?
#
loop_
_entity_poly.entity_id
_entity_poly.type
_entity_poly.pdbx_seq_one_letter_code
_entity_poly.pdbx_strand_id
1 'polypeptide(L)'
;MKLVVTGDIFKDSNLSKYINKNKLESIVLSAYDIPSEVLAAFNSLAKLSVNPTLFEGGFPFTFCEAYSVGTPSILSNIPVVRERTKYLSADMQDRMLFNPYDIHDLVEKVLWGLEHNDELLEMQQDLYNSYPTWKQVAKKYIDVLTVE
;
A
#
# COMPACT_ATOMS: atom_id res chain seq x y z
N MET A 1 18.91 -0.80 -1.56
CA MET A 1 17.46 -0.86 -1.28
C MET A 1 17.27 -1.49 0.10
N LYS A 2 16.35 -0.97 0.92
CA LYS A 2 15.96 -1.58 2.19
C LYS A 2 14.45 -1.83 2.18
N LEU A 3 14.02 -2.94 2.75
CA LEU A 3 12.62 -3.23 3.01
C LEU A 3 12.36 -3.00 4.50
N VAL A 4 11.48 -2.06 4.81
CA VAL A 4 11.01 -1.86 6.18
C VAL A 4 9.60 -2.44 6.29
N VAL A 5 9.39 -3.25 7.31
CA VAL A 5 8.08 -3.80 7.67
C VAL A 5 7.71 -3.28 9.06
N THR A 6 6.50 -2.78 9.21
CA THR A 6 6.00 -2.23 10.50
C THR A 6 5.21 -3.26 11.32
N GLY A 7 5.10 -4.48 10.81
CA GLY A 7 4.62 -5.66 11.52
C GLY A 7 5.76 -6.49 12.12
N ASP A 8 5.43 -7.31 13.11
CA ASP A 8 6.38 -8.21 13.76
C ASP A 8 6.69 -9.45 12.91
N ILE A 9 7.59 -9.30 11.93
CA ILE A 9 7.97 -10.39 11.02
C ILE A 9 8.84 -11.47 11.70
N PHE A 10 9.42 -11.19 12.87
CA PHE A 10 10.28 -12.13 13.57
C PHE A 10 9.51 -13.09 14.49
N LYS A 11 8.21 -12.83 14.74
CA LYS A 11 7.30 -13.82 15.33
C LYS A 11 7.11 -15.06 14.47
N ASP A 12 7.23 -14.94 13.14
CA ASP A 12 7.22 -16.09 12.25
C ASP A 12 8.62 -16.70 12.13
N SER A 13 8.77 -17.91 12.66
CA SER A 13 10.03 -18.66 12.60
C SER A 13 10.46 -19.02 11.18
N ASN A 14 9.52 -19.18 10.25
CA ASN A 14 9.82 -19.47 8.84
C ASN A 14 10.41 -18.25 8.15
N LEU A 15 9.84 -17.06 8.38
CA LEU A 15 10.40 -15.80 7.86
C LEU A 15 11.78 -15.53 8.45
N SER A 16 11.94 -15.70 9.76
CA SER A 16 13.24 -15.50 10.43
C SER A 16 14.31 -16.44 9.88
N LYS A 17 13.98 -17.73 9.69
CA LYS A 17 14.90 -18.70 9.06
C LYS A 17 15.22 -18.33 7.61
N TYR A 18 14.23 -17.86 6.85
CA TYR A 18 14.44 -17.44 5.47
C TYR A 18 15.37 -16.23 5.38
N ILE A 19 15.15 -15.21 6.20
CA ILE A 19 15.99 -14.00 6.25
C ILE A 19 17.44 -14.38 6.59
N ASN A 20 17.64 -15.18 7.65
CA ASN A 20 18.98 -15.59 8.08
C ASN A 20 19.69 -16.47 7.05
N LYS A 21 18.99 -17.46 6.49
CA LYS A 21 19.55 -18.37 5.48
C LYS A 21 20.04 -17.61 4.24
N ASN A 22 19.33 -16.54 3.86
CA ASN A 22 19.64 -15.72 2.69
C ASN A 22 20.47 -14.46 3.01
N LYS A 23 20.90 -14.28 4.26
CA LYS A 23 21.71 -13.15 4.72
C LYS A 23 21.07 -11.78 4.45
N LEU A 24 19.76 -11.67 4.68
CA LEU A 24 18.95 -10.49 4.37
C LEU A 24 18.77 -9.52 5.56
N GLU A 25 19.42 -9.76 6.69
CA GLU A 25 19.23 -9.04 7.97
C GLU A 25 19.58 -7.55 7.85
N SER A 26 20.50 -7.20 6.95
CA SER A 26 20.88 -5.79 6.69
C SER A 26 19.93 -5.06 5.74
N ILE A 27 19.02 -5.79 5.08
CA ILE A 27 18.12 -5.30 4.04
C ILE A 27 16.68 -5.29 4.54
N VAL A 28 16.26 -6.30 5.28
CA VAL A 28 14.90 -6.47 5.81
C VAL A 28 14.88 -6.05 7.28
N LEU A 29 14.19 -4.95 7.57
CA LEU A 29 14.10 -4.36 8.90
C LEU A 29 12.66 -4.45 9.41
N SER A 30 12.52 -4.79 10.69
CA SER A 30 11.24 -4.77 11.40
C SER A 30 11.19 -3.57 12.35
N ALA A 31 10.23 -2.68 12.14
CA ALA A 31 9.91 -1.56 13.02
C ALA A 31 8.49 -1.78 13.58
N TYR A 32 8.35 -2.83 14.39
CA TYR A 32 7.07 -3.25 14.95
C TYR A 32 6.53 -2.27 16.00
N ASP A 33 5.20 -2.11 16.02
CA ASP A 33 4.45 -1.38 17.05
C ASP A 33 4.88 0.09 17.19
N ILE A 34 5.15 0.73 16.04
CA ILE A 34 5.51 2.14 15.99
C ILE A 34 4.28 3.05 16.13
N PRO A 35 4.41 4.22 16.80
CA PRO A 35 3.35 5.23 16.83
C PRO A 35 2.96 5.72 15.44
N SER A 36 1.74 6.23 15.29
CA SER A 36 1.20 6.70 14.01
C SER A 36 2.04 7.83 13.39
N GLU A 37 2.60 8.74 14.21
CA GLU A 37 3.48 9.81 13.73
C GLU A 37 4.79 9.27 13.19
N VAL A 38 5.30 8.18 13.79
CA VAL A 38 6.49 7.49 13.33
C VAL A 38 6.18 6.73 12.04
N LEU A 39 5.04 6.05 11.95
CA LEU A 39 4.58 5.41 10.70
C LEU A 39 4.49 6.42 9.55
N ALA A 40 3.91 7.59 9.80
CA ALA A 40 3.84 8.68 8.83
C ALA A 40 5.24 9.16 8.42
N ALA A 41 6.18 9.28 9.36
CA ALA A 41 7.57 9.61 9.05
C ALA A 41 8.25 8.54 8.19
N PHE A 42 8.05 7.25 8.49
CA PHE A 42 8.56 6.13 7.69
C PHE A 42 8.01 6.17 6.27
N ASN A 43 6.70 6.36 6.11
CA ASN A 43 6.07 6.52 4.80
C ASN A 43 6.68 7.72 4.06
N SER A 44 6.75 8.91 4.67
CA SER A 44 7.28 10.12 4.03
C SER A 44 8.73 10.02 3.54
N LEU A 45 9.51 9.10 4.13
CA LEU A 45 10.90 8.81 3.75
C LEU A 45 11.02 7.63 2.79
N ALA A 46 9.96 6.85 2.62
CA ALA A 46 9.93 5.72 1.70
C ALA A 46 9.72 6.21 0.27
N LYS A 47 10.34 5.50 -0.68
CA LYS A 47 10.14 5.74 -2.12
C LYS A 47 8.89 5.06 -2.67
N LEU A 48 8.46 3.98 -2.03
CA LEU A 48 7.37 3.13 -2.51
C LEU A 48 6.79 2.35 -1.34
N SER A 49 5.46 2.32 -1.24
CA SER A 49 4.71 1.41 -0.39
C SER A 49 4.24 0.19 -1.19
N VAL A 50 4.28 -0.99 -0.59
CA VAL A 50 3.89 -2.24 -1.25
C VAL A 50 2.79 -2.90 -0.44
N ASN A 51 1.66 -3.23 -1.09
CA ASN A 51 0.55 -3.91 -0.43
C ASN A 51 0.30 -5.28 -1.08
N PRO A 52 1.05 -6.34 -0.66
CA PRO A 52 1.04 -7.69 -1.24
C PRO A 52 -0.02 -8.59 -0.60
N THR A 53 -1.22 -8.06 -0.44
CA THR A 53 -2.32 -8.74 0.25
C THR A 53 -3.12 -9.64 -0.69
N LEU A 54 -3.57 -10.80 -0.20
CA LEU A 54 -4.46 -11.68 -0.94
C LEU A 54 -5.95 -11.32 -0.72
N PHE A 55 -6.25 -10.57 0.34
CA PHE A 55 -7.61 -10.23 0.70
C PHE A 55 -7.64 -8.99 1.60
N GLU A 56 -8.64 -8.13 1.38
CA GLU A 56 -8.95 -7.01 2.26
C GLU A 56 -10.47 -6.90 2.43
N GLY A 57 -10.91 -6.48 3.62
CA GLY A 57 -12.33 -6.18 3.87
C GLY A 57 -12.80 -4.88 3.20
N GLY A 58 -11.86 -4.03 2.80
CA GLY A 58 -12.09 -2.77 2.10
C GLY A 58 -10.92 -2.44 1.19
N PHE A 59 -10.85 -1.21 0.67
CA PHE A 59 -9.63 -0.80 -0.03
C PHE A 59 -8.45 -0.70 0.96
N PRO A 60 -7.21 -1.09 0.59
CA PRO A 60 -6.07 -1.01 1.49
C PRO A 60 -5.90 0.39 2.10
N PHE A 61 -6.10 0.53 3.40
CA PHE A 61 -5.93 1.82 4.10
C PHE A 61 -4.48 2.28 4.06
N THR A 62 -3.53 1.34 4.00
CA THR A 62 -2.10 1.58 3.84
C THR A 62 -1.74 2.36 2.58
N PHE A 63 -2.57 2.31 1.53
CA PHE A 63 -2.46 3.22 0.38
C PHE A 63 -2.66 4.67 0.81
N CYS A 64 -3.78 4.96 1.49
CA CYS A 64 -4.12 6.33 1.90
C CYS A 64 -3.11 6.87 2.91
N GLU A 65 -2.63 6.05 3.83
CA GLU A 65 -1.60 6.42 4.81
C GLU A 65 -0.30 6.85 4.12
N ALA A 66 0.20 6.06 3.18
CA ALA A 66 1.41 6.38 2.42
C ALA A 66 1.22 7.59 1.50
N TYR A 67 0.12 7.61 0.73
CA TYR A 67 -0.16 8.68 -0.22
C TYR A 67 -0.32 10.04 0.47
N SER A 68 -0.95 10.08 1.66
CA SER A 68 -1.16 11.32 2.41
C SER A 68 0.12 12.06 2.79
N VAL A 69 1.27 11.39 2.76
CA VAL A 69 2.60 11.96 3.04
C VAL A 69 3.53 11.95 1.82
N GLY A 70 2.97 11.76 0.62
CA GLY A 70 3.71 11.88 -0.65
C GLY A 70 4.36 10.59 -1.14
N THR A 71 3.89 9.42 -0.70
CA THR A 71 4.49 8.13 -1.08
C THR A 71 3.53 7.32 -1.95
N PRO A 72 3.92 6.96 -3.18
CA PRO A 72 3.10 6.11 -4.03
C PRO A 72 3.07 4.67 -3.54
N SER A 73 2.09 3.88 -4.01
CA SER A 73 2.00 2.46 -3.68
C SER A 73 1.88 1.57 -4.91
N ILE A 74 2.31 0.31 -4.82
CA ILE A 74 1.82 -0.76 -5.69
C ILE A 74 0.89 -1.69 -4.89
N LEU A 75 -0.16 -2.17 -5.54
CA LEU A 75 -1.26 -2.89 -4.88
C LEU A 75 -1.49 -4.25 -5.53
N SER A 76 -1.87 -5.25 -4.73
CA SER A 76 -2.33 -6.52 -5.29
C SER A 76 -3.61 -6.36 -6.10
N ASN A 77 -3.64 -7.01 -7.26
CA ASN A 77 -4.78 -7.05 -8.17
C ASN A 77 -5.88 -8.00 -7.65
N ILE A 78 -6.55 -7.58 -6.57
CA ILE A 78 -7.61 -8.35 -5.89
C ILE A 78 -9.00 -7.73 -6.14
N PRO A 79 -10.11 -8.45 -5.88
CA PRO A 79 -11.47 -7.97 -6.20
C PRO A 79 -11.79 -6.55 -5.69
N VAL A 80 -11.51 -6.26 -4.42
CA VAL A 80 -11.82 -4.95 -3.83
C VAL A 80 -10.95 -3.82 -4.39
N VAL A 81 -9.68 -4.10 -4.73
CA VAL A 81 -8.81 -3.12 -5.38
C VAL A 81 -9.32 -2.84 -6.79
N ARG A 82 -9.62 -3.88 -7.59
CA ARG A 82 -10.20 -3.74 -8.94
C ARG A 82 -11.49 -2.94 -8.96
N GLU A 83 -12.39 -3.19 -8.01
CA GLU A 83 -13.64 -2.43 -7.92
C GLU A 83 -13.39 -0.93 -7.76
N ARG A 84 -12.38 -0.57 -6.97
CA ARG A 84 -12.02 0.80 -6.65
C ARG A 84 -11.14 1.46 -7.70
N THR A 85 -10.44 0.69 -8.53
CA THR A 85 -9.60 1.20 -9.62
C THR A 85 -10.25 1.08 -10.99
N LYS A 86 -11.46 0.52 -11.11
CA LYS A 86 -12.15 0.25 -12.39
C LYS A 86 -12.33 1.46 -13.32
N TYR A 87 -12.31 2.67 -12.77
CA TYR A 87 -12.46 3.90 -13.54
C TYR A 87 -11.13 4.49 -14.01
N LEU A 88 -9.99 3.96 -13.52
CA LEU A 88 -8.66 4.34 -13.97
C LEU A 88 -8.38 3.73 -15.34
N SER A 89 -7.46 4.34 -16.10
CA SER A 89 -7.06 3.80 -17.40
C SER A 89 -6.41 2.41 -17.24
N ALA A 90 -6.46 1.62 -18.31
CA ALA A 90 -5.83 0.30 -18.32
C ALA A 90 -4.31 0.38 -18.07
N ASP A 91 -3.65 1.41 -18.63
CA ASP A 91 -2.23 1.67 -18.40
C ASP A 91 -1.95 1.97 -16.91
N MET A 92 -2.75 2.83 -16.28
CA MET A 92 -2.60 3.11 -14.84
C MET A 92 -2.77 1.86 -13.99
N GLN A 93 -3.80 1.06 -14.28
CA GLN A 93 -4.03 -0.20 -13.58
C GLN A 93 -2.85 -1.15 -13.77
N ASP A 94 -2.31 -1.29 -14.99
CA ASP A 94 -1.13 -2.12 -15.23
C ASP A 94 0.10 -1.62 -14.47
N ARG A 95 0.36 -0.31 -14.44
CA ARG A 95 1.54 0.24 -13.73
C ARG A 95 1.49 0.03 -12.22
N MET A 96 0.31 0.13 -11.60
CA MET A 96 0.18 0.12 -10.14
C MET A 96 -0.28 -1.21 -9.53
N LEU A 97 -0.86 -2.12 -10.33
CA LEU A 97 -1.40 -3.40 -9.86
C LEU A 97 -0.50 -4.56 -10.28
N PHE A 98 -0.31 -5.52 -9.37
CA PHE A 98 0.38 -6.79 -9.67
C PHE A 98 -0.52 -7.99 -9.32
N ASN A 99 -0.36 -9.08 -10.04
CA ASN A 99 -0.94 -10.38 -9.71
C ASN A 99 -0.30 -10.90 -8.41
N PRO A 100 -1.05 -11.07 -7.32
CA PRO A 100 -0.46 -11.46 -6.04
C PRO A 100 0.00 -12.93 -6.00
N TYR A 101 -0.31 -13.72 -7.03
CA TYR A 101 0.17 -15.10 -7.19
C TYR A 101 1.39 -15.20 -8.12
N ASP A 102 1.86 -14.08 -8.67
CA ASP A 102 3.02 -14.01 -9.55
C ASP A 102 4.13 -13.12 -8.95
N ILE A 103 5.20 -13.76 -8.50
CA ILE A 103 6.35 -13.07 -7.92
C ILE A 103 7.12 -12.23 -8.95
N HIS A 104 7.11 -12.62 -10.23
CA HIS A 104 7.80 -11.89 -11.27
C HIS A 104 7.09 -10.56 -11.56
N ASP A 105 5.76 -10.60 -11.63
CA ASP A 105 4.93 -9.41 -11.79
C ASP A 105 5.13 -8.44 -10.60
N LEU A 106 5.09 -8.95 -9.36
CA LEU A 106 5.40 -8.13 -8.17
C LEU A 106 6.79 -7.46 -8.28
N VAL A 107 7.83 -8.22 -8.63
CA VAL A 107 9.18 -7.67 -8.77
C VAL A 107 9.25 -6.61 -9.86
N GLU A 108 8.61 -6.84 -11.01
CA GLU A 108 8.55 -5.87 -12.09
C GLU A 108 7.90 -4.55 -11.64
N LYS A 109 6.73 -4.63 -10.97
CA LYS A 109 6.05 -3.43 -10.46
C LYS A 109 6.85 -2.72 -9.36
N VAL A 110 7.54 -3.45 -8.48
CA VAL A 110 8.42 -2.85 -7.46
C VAL A 110 9.57 -2.09 -8.12
N LEU A 111 10.27 -2.70 -9.07
CA LEU A 111 11.41 -2.08 -9.74
C LEU A 111 10.98 -0.85 -10.54
N TRP A 112 9.89 -0.97 -11.30
CA TRP A 112 9.35 0.15 -12.05
C TRP A 112 8.92 1.30 -11.13
N GLY A 113 8.18 1.00 -10.06
CA GLY A 113 7.70 2.01 -9.10
C GLY A 113 8.82 2.71 -8.33
N LEU A 114 9.95 2.03 -8.07
CA LEU A 114 11.12 2.65 -7.46
C LEU A 114 11.86 3.61 -8.41
N GLU A 115 11.86 3.31 -9.71
CA GLU A 115 12.47 4.14 -10.74
C GLU A 115 11.57 5.34 -11.12
N HIS A 116 10.25 5.14 -11.11
CA HIS A 116 9.24 6.11 -11.58
C HIS A 116 8.34 6.59 -10.43
N ASN A 117 8.87 6.70 -9.21
CA ASN A 117 8.07 7.01 -8.01
C ASN A 117 7.26 8.33 -8.12
N ASP A 118 7.84 9.40 -8.67
CA ASP A 118 7.15 10.68 -8.84
C ASP A 118 5.99 10.57 -9.84
N GLU A 119 6.23 9.87 -10.96
CA GLU A 119 5.22 9.60 -11.99
C GLU A 119 4.07 8.75 -11.41
N LEU A 120 4.39 7.69 -10.67
CA LEU A 120 3.39 6.85 -10.02
C LEU A 120 2.57 7.61 -8.99
N LEU A 121 3.18 8.55 -8.25
CA LEU A 121 2.49 9.40 -7.29
C LEU A 121 1.50 10.34 -7.98
N GLU A 122 1.90 10.95 -9.09
CA GLU A 122 1.03 11.81 -9.91
C GLU A 122 -0.15 11.01 -10.48
N MET A 123 0.12 9.84 -11.05
CA MET A 123 -0.93 8.94 -11.58
C MET A 123 -1.95 8.57 -10.50
N GLN A 124 -1.53 8.41 -9.25
CA GLN A 124 -2.41 7.99 -8.15
C GLN A 124 -3.25 9.11 -7.54
N GLN A 125 -3.06 10.36 -7.99
CA GLN A 125 -3.75 11.52 -7.44
C GLN A 125 -5.26 11.42 -7.57
N ASP A 126 -5.78 11.05 -8.74
CA ASP A 126 -7.23 10.93 -8.94
C ASP A 126 -7.84 9.83 -8.08
N LEU A 127 -7.11 8.73 -7.88
CA LEU A 127 -7.52 7.66 -6.99
C LEU A 127 -7.63 8.15 -5.54
N TYR A 128 -6.62 8.88 -5.05
CA TYR A 128 -6.64 9.43 -3.70
C TYR A 128 -7.74 10.50 -3.53
N ASN A 129 -7.88 11.40 -4.49
CA ASN A 129 -8.88 12.47 -4.47
C ASN A 129 -10.33 11.94 -4.58
N SER A 130 -10.52 10.72 -5.07
CA SER A 130 -11.83 10.06 -5.09
C SER A 130 -12.38 9.71 -3.69
N TYR A 131 -11.53 9.69 -2.66
CA TYR A 131 -11.94 9.34 -1.31
C TYR A 131 -12.75 10.47 -0.66
N PRO A 132 -13.86 10.14 0.03
CA PRO A 132 -14.63 11.13 0.76
C PRO A 132 -13.82 11.64 1.95
N THR A 133 -13.97 12.94 2.23
CA THR A 133 -13.50 13.53 3.49
C THR A 133 -14.26 12.94 4.68
N TRP A 134 -13.65 12.96 5.87
CA TRP A 134 -14.32 12.54 7.10
C TRP A 134 -15.61 13.32 7.38
N LYS A 135 -15.70 14.58 6.97
CA LYS A 135 -16.93 15.37 7.04
C LYS A 135 -18.05 14.78 6.18
N GLN A 136 -17.75 14.37 4.95
CA GLN A 136 -18.73 13.73 4.06
C GLN A 136 -19.13 12.36 4.58
N VAL A 137 -18.19 11.58 5.11
CA VAL A 137 -18.46 10.28 5.73
C VAL A 137 -19.39 10.46 6.93
N ALA A 138 -19.03 11.32 7.88
CA ALA A 138 -19.85 11.60 9.07
C ALA A 138 -21.27 12.04 8.71
N LYS A 139 -21.42 12.91 7.70
CA LYS A 139 -22.73 13.31 7.19
C LYS A 139 -23.54 12.11 6.69
N LYS A 140 -22.95 11.20 5.90
CA LYS A 140 -23.67 10.00 5.42
C LYS A 140 -24.15 9.11 6.57
N TYR A 141 -23.34 8.95 7.62
CA TYR A 141 -23.75 8.20 8.81
C TYR A 141 -24.93 8.87 9.52
N ILE A 142 -24.90 10.20 9.69
CA ILE A 142 -26.02 10.96 10.28
C ILE A 142 -27.28 10.80 9.43
N ASP A 143 -27.16 10.98 8.11
CA ASP A 143 -28.30 10.93 7.19
C ASP A 143 -29.05 9.58 7.26
N VAL A 144 -28.32 8.46 7.44
CA VAL A 144 -28.94 7.12 7.63
C VAL A 144 -29.67 6.99 8.97
N LEU A 145 -29.17 7.66 10.01
CA LEU A 145 -29.77 7.62 11.35
C LEU A 145 -30.97 8.56 11.51
N THR A 146 -31.08 9.58 10.65
CA THR A 146 -32.13 10.61 10.69
C THR A 146 -33.21 10.42 9.64
N VAL A 147 -33.28 9.26 8.98
CA VAL A 147 -34.42 8.91 8.11
C VAL A 147 -35.63 8.64 9.00
N GLU A 148 -36.59 9.57 9.04
CA GLU A 148 -37.95 9.32 9.55
C GLU A 148 -38.75 8.39 8.63
#